data_AF-A0A968LGR0-F1
#
_entry.id   AF-A0A968LGR0-F1
#
_cell.length_a   1.000
_cell.length_b   1.000
_cell.length_c   1.000
_cell.angle_alpha   90.00
_cell.angle_beta   90.00
_cell.angle_gamma   90.00
#
_symmetry.space_group_name_H-M   'P 1'
#
loop_
_entity.id
_entity.type
_entity.pdbx_description
1 polymer ?
#
loop_
_entity_poly.entity_id
_entity_poly.type
_entity_poly.pdbx_seq_one_letter_code
_entity_poly.pdbx_strand_id
1 'polypeptide(L)'
;MMENRQKIPVPRRSFLWSLNETSGEILTHIGPTEFTPSANDRIVRANERGGYEQAPMEARPFVIARDGEYVLLHNPPVSRDADSSAPNGSFVPGGNKERDLWLGTTKIIPGPCAFPLWPGQSAEVRPAHKLGANQYLLVEVVGAIDEQAPYFDLVMKSAGLSSVVIDGVGDNGETQPGERSVEADTVGPARKLRIGQRIVIQGRHTQLFIPPTGIEVVPAIEDAPEAEAAGDDGEAIATLEQKLRDELKIMLGRVDEGLTSKQFSVLKNELRHRGELSLGERAIMLTALDEAWASRSQAKASAPTVVGTPTRDPTTPTRARPSCSARRTSASSSTPTVTRGSSRVRPGCSPARTTPSCSVALGVGSTTPTS
;
A
#
# COMPACT_ATOMS: atom_id res chain seq x y z
N MET A 1 -25.82 8.56 -50.84
CA MET A 1 -26.01 9.05 -49.46
C MET A 1 -24.70 9.69 -49.04
N MET A 2 -24.69 10.98 -48.69
CA MET A 2 -23.48 11.63 -48.18
C MET A 2 -23.27 11.15 -46.75
N GLU A 3 -22.31 10.24 -46.53
CA GLU A 3 -21.82 9.95 -45.19
C GLU A 3 -21.25 11.25 -44.63
N ASN A 4 -21.99 11.79 -43.66
CA ASN A 4 -21.61 12.99 -42.95
C ASN A 4 -20.38 12.63 -42.11
N ARG A 5 -19.18 12.80 -42.68
CA ARG A 5 -17.92 12.50 -42.00
C ARG A 5 -17.77 13.47 -40.84
N GLN A 6 -18.19 13.03 -39.66
CA GLN A 6 -18.16 13.82 -38.45
C GLN A 6 -16.69 14.05 -38.06
N LYS A 7 -16.29 15.31 -38.02
CA LYS A 7 -14.99 15.72 -37.51
C LYS A 7 -14.94 15.46 -36.01
N ILE A 8 -13.87 14.83 -35.54
CA ILE A 8 -13.62 14.56 -34.14
C ILE A 8 -12.59 15.59 -33.64
N PRO A 9 -12.97 16.52 -32.75
CA PRO A 9 -12.02 17.41 -32.13
C PRO A 9 -11.14 16.64 -31.13
N VAL A 10 -9.82 16.76 -31.25
CA VAL A 10 -8.86 16.22 -30.30
C VAL A 10 -8.31 17.39 -29.47
N PRO A 11 -8.87 17.66 -28.29
CA PRO A 11 -8.45 18.78 -27.46
C PRO A 11 -7.06 18.54 -26.86
N ARG A 12 -6.49 19.59 -26.26
CA ARG A 12 -5.18 19.49 -25.57
C ARG A 12 -5.24 18.42 -24.48
N ARG A 13 -4.14 17.66 -24.33
CA ARG A 13 -4.02 16.54 -23.38
C ARG A 13 -5.07 15.45 -23.59
N SER A 14 -5.46 15.26 -24.85
CA SER A 14 -6.26 14.11 -25.27
C SER A 14 -5.61 13.44 -26.46
N PHE A 15 -5.90 12.15 -26.62
CA PHE A 15 -5.43 11.32 -27.72
C PHE A 15 -6.54 10.40 -28.23
N LEU A 16 -6.40 9.91 -29.45
CA LEU A 16 -7.22 8.85 -30.02
C LEU A 16 -6.35 7.88 -30.81
N TRP A 17 -6.84 6.65 -30.96
CA TRP A 17 -6.23 5.66 -31.84
C TRP A 17 -7.14 5.42 -33.04
N SER A 18 -6.58 5.53 -34.23
CA SER A 18 -7.25 5.20 -35.49
C SER A 18 -6.55 4.02 -36.13
N LEU A 19 -7.29 2.92 -36.31
CA LEU A 19 -6.87 1.76 -37.08
C LEU A 19 -7.29 1.95 -38.53
N ASN A 20 -6.35 1.83 -39.45
CA ASN A 20 -6.64 1.82 -40.86
C ASN A 20 -6.88 0.38 -41.34
N GLU A 21 -8.07 0.06 -41.86
CA GLU A 21 -8.44 -1.30 -42.26
C GLU A 21 -7.66 -1.82 -43.48
N THR A 22 -7.13 -0.92 -44.30
CA THR A 22 -6.39 -1.30 -45.52
C THR A 22 -4.94 -1.66 -45.22
N SER A 23 -4.29 -0.89 -44.35
CA SER A 23 -2.88 -1.08 -43.99
C SER A 23 -2.68 -1.89 -42.71
N GLY A 24 -3.70 -1.97 -41.85
CA GLY A 24 -3.60 -2.57 -40.53
C GLY A 24 -2.81 -1.71 -39.53
N GLU A 25 -2.34 -0.53 -39.92
CA GLU A 25 -1.57 0.37 -39.06
C GLU A 25 -2.48 1.11 -38.08
N ILE A 26 -2.00 1.28 -36.85
CA ILE A 26 -2.67 2.07 -35.82
C ILE A 26 -1.89 3.38 -35.62
N LEU A 27 -2.57 4.49 -35.87
CA LEU A 27 -2.04 5.83 -35.66
C LEU A 27 -2.57 6.44 -34.37
N THR A 28 -1.69 7.11 -33.64
CA THR A 28 -2.04 7.83 -32.42
C THR A 28 -2.14 9.31 -32.72
N HIS A 29 -3.36 9.84 -32.70
CA HIS A 29 -3.59 11.27 -32.89
C HIS A 29 -3.61 11.99 -31.55
N ILE A 30 -2.74 12.97 -31.37
CA ILE A 30 -2.58 13.72 -30.13
C ILE A 30 -2.98 15.17 -30.34
N GLY A 31 -3.79 15.73 -29.44
CA GLY A 31 -4.27 17.11 -29.54
C GLY A 31 -3.22 18.17 -29.19
N PRO A 32 -3.43 19.43 -29.60
CA PRO A 32 -4.66 19.98 -30.20
C PRO A 32 -4.73 19.80 -31.71
N THR A 33 -5.67 18.98 -32.21
CA THR A 33 -5.87 18.74 -33.65
C THR A 33 -7.33 18.41 -33.95
N GLU A 34 -7.74 18.58 -35.20
CA GLU A 34 -9.00 18.02 -35.71
C GLU A 34 -8.70 16.73 -36.46
N PHE A 35 -9.32 15.62 -36.07
CA PHE A 35 -9.22 14.37 -36.79
C PHE A 35 -10.48 14.13 -37.60
N THR A 36 -10.33 13.87 -38.90
CA THR A 36 -11.45 13.50 -39.78
C THR A 36 -11.22 12.07 -40.24
N PRO A 37 -11.96 11.07 -39.71
CA PRO A 37 -11.78 9.69 -40.11
C PRO A 37 -12.06 9.51 -41.61
N SER A 38 -11.19 8.78 -42.31
CA SER A 38 -11.45 8.32 -43.67
C SER A 38 -12.45 7.16 -43.66
N ALA A 39 -12.93 6.74 -44.84
CA ALA A 39 -13.86 5.61 -44.97
C ALA A 39 -13.28 4.28 -44.46
N ASN A 40 -11.94 4.15 -44.47
CA ASN A 40 -11.24 2.94 -44.03
C ASN A 40 -10.66 3.08 -42.61
N ASP A 41 -10.89 4.20 -41.93
CA ASP A 41 -10.35 4.43 -40.59
C ASP A 41 -11.41 4.13 -39.55
N ARG A 42 -11.05 3.32 -38.54
CA ARG A 42 -11.89 3.01 -37.39
C ARG A 42 -11.24 3.50 -36.12
N ILE A 43 -12.03 4.13 -35.25
CA ILE A 43 -11.56 4.51 -33.92
C ILE A 43 -11.54 3.27 -33.05
N VAL A 44 -10.42 3.01 -32.40
CA VAL A 44 -10.20 1.79 -31.62
C VAL A 44 -9.77 2.08 -30.19
N ARG A 45 -10.08 1.14 -29.29
CA ARG A 45 -9.51 1.06 -27.94
C ARG A 45 -8.92 -0.34 -27.73
N ALA A 46 -7.96 -0.43 -26.81
CA ALA A 46 -7.36 -1.71 -26.45
C ALA A 46 -8.33 -2.49 -25.56
N ASN A 47 -8.46 -3.78 -25.87
CA ASN A 47 -9.20 -4.75 -25.07
C ASN A 47 -8.26 -5.35 -24.02
N GLU A 48 -8.83 -5.84 -22.92
CA GLU A 48 -8.09 -6.57 -21.89
C GLU A 48 -7.41 -7.85 -22.42
N ARG A 49 -7.90 -8.38 -23.55
CA ARG A 49 -7.37 -9.60 -24.21
C ARG A 49 -6.23 -9.33 -25.21
N GLY A 50 -5.71 -8.10 -25.27
CA GLY A 50 -4.64 -7.74 -26.21
C GLY A 50 -5.10 -7.51 -27.65
N GLY A 51 -6.41 -7.43 -27.89
CA GLY A 51 -7.00 -7.02 -29.17
C GLY A 51 -7.44 -5.55 -29.17
N TYR A 52 -8.01 -5.09 -30.29
CA TYR A 52 -8.60 -3.76 -30.40
C TYR A 52 -10.10 -3.89 -30.68
N GLU A 53 -10.93 -3.12 -29.96
CA GLU A 53 -12.37 -2.99 -30.24
C GLU A 53 -12.73 -1.59 -30.70
N GLN A 54 -13.86 -1.48 -31.40
CA GLN A 54 -14.38 -0.20 -31.84
C GLN A 54 -14.78 0.66 -30.64
N ALA A 55 -14.26 1.88 -30.61
CA ALA A 55 -14.53 2.86 -29.56
C ALA A 55 -15.47 3.98 -30.07
N PRO A 56 -16.16 4.69 -29.16
CA PRO A 56 -16.92 5.88 -29.54
C PRO A 56 -16.00 6.92 -30.20
N MET A 57 -16.58 7.78 -31.05
CA MET A 57 -15.88 8.83 -31.79
C MET A 57 -15.47 10.01 -30.89
N GLU A 58 -14.76 9.73 -29.80
CA GLU A 58 -14.36 10.70 -28.78
C GLU A 58 -12.88 10.54 -28.44
N ALA A 59 -12.20 11.68 -28.23
CA ALA A 59 -10.81 11.68 -27.79
C ALA A 59 -10.72 11.35 -26.30
N ARG A 60 -9.79 10.46 -25.95
CA ARG A 60 -9.53 10.04 -24.57
C ARG A 60 -8.58 11.02 -23.89
N PRO A 61 -8.76 11.32 -22.60
CA PRO A 61 -7.81 12.15 -21.87
C PRO A 61 -6.47 11.44 -21.70
N PHE A 62 -5.41 12.21 -21.53
CA PHE A 62 -4.10 11.71 -21.12
C PHE A 62 -4.19 11.00 -19.77
N VAL A 63 -3.25 10.08 -19.53
CA VAL A 63 -3.00 9.58 -18.19
C VAL A 63 -2.33 10.71 -17.42
N ILE A 64 -2.91 11.09 -16.29
CA ILE A 64 -2.43 12.18 -15.44
C ILE A 64 -2.17 11.59 -14.06
N ALA A 65 -0.92 11.70 -13.58
CA ALA A 65 -0.57 11.45 -12.20
C ALA A 65 -0.27 12.78 -11.50
N ARG A 66 -0.87 12.96 -10.33
CA ARG A 66 -0.67 14.14 -9.49
C ARG A 66 0.59 13.99 -8.65
N ASP A 67 0.90 15.03 -7.89
CA ASP A 67 1.93 14.95 -6.88
C ASP A 67 1.56 13.90 -5.81
N GLY A 68 2.52 13.07 -5.43
CA GLY A 68 2.29 11.92 -4.56
C GLY A 68 1.53 10.75 -5.18
N GLU A 69 1.40 10.71 -6.51
CA GLU A 69 0.92 9.55 -7.26
C GLU A 69 2.03 9.07 -8.20
N TYR A 70 1.95 7.81 -8.62
CA TYR A 70 2.83 7.24 -9.63
C TYR A 70 2.04 6.39 -10.61
N VAL A 71 2.56 6.24 -11.82
CA VAL A 71 1.94 5.42 -12.88
C VAL A 71 2.70 4.11 -13.02
N LEU A 72 2.00 2.99 -12.94
CA LEU A 72 2.48 1.71 -13.44
C LEU A 72 2.14 1.63 -14.93
N LEU A 73 3.17 1.77 -15.76
CA LEU A 73 3.06 1.65 -17.21
C LEU A 73 3.45 0.24 -17.64
N HIS A 74 2.50 -0.50 -18.19
CA HIS A 74 2.77 -1.78 -18.82
C HIS A 74 3.15 -1.58 -20.29
N ASN A 75 4.12 -2.38 -20.74
CA ASN A 75 4.69 -2.33 -22.08
C ASN A 75 5.30 -0.95 -22.41
N PRO A 76 6.32 -0.49 -21.65
CA PRO A 76 6.95 0.81 -21.91
C PRO A 76 7.56 0.87 -23.32
N PRO A 77 7.68 2.07 -23.91
CA PRO A 77 8.25 2.20 -25.24
C PRO A 77 9.73 1.86 -25.21
N VAL A 78 10.24 1.29 -26.29
CA VAL A 78 11.67 1.12 -26.52
C VAL A 78 12.26 2.52 -26.63
N SER A 79 12.95 2.95 -25.57
CA SER A 79 13.64 4.24 -25.55
C SER A 79 14.83 4.19 -26.52
N ARG A 80 14.58 4.36 -27.82
CA ARG A 80 15.64 4.65 -28.81
C ARG A 80 16.21 6.05 -28.63
N ASP A 81 15.41 6.94 -28.05
CA ASP A 81 15.77 8.35 -27.88
C ASP A 81 16.22 8.57 -26.44
N ALA A 82 17.53 8.48 -26.21
CA ALA A 82 18.20 8.73 -24.92
C ALA A 82 17.94 10.15 -24.35
N ASP A 83 17.36 11.04 -25.17
CA ASP A 83 17.01 12.44 -24.83
C ASP A 83 15.54 12.66 -24.49
N SER A 84 14.72 11.60 -24.39
CA SER A 84 13.30 11.77 -24.09
C SER A 84 13.08 12.11 -22.61
N SER A 85 13.20 13.40 -22.27
CA SER A 85 12.73 14.00 -21.01
C SER A 85 11.23 13.76 -20.76
N ALA A 86 10.50 13.23 -21.75
CA ALA A 86 9.09 12.90 -21.65
C ALA A 86 8.88 11.50 -21.04
N PRO A 87 7.97 11.37 -20.06
CA PRO A 87 7.79 10.15 -19.26
C PRO A 87 7.43 8.88 -20.07
N ASN A 88 6.69 9.05 -21.18
CA ASN A 88 6.28 7.97 -22.09
C ASN A 88 6.79 8.19 -23.53
N GLY A 89 8.00 8.73 -23.65
CA GLY A 89 8.60 9.09 -24.93
C GLY A 89 8.09 10.42 -25.48
N SER A 90 8.84 10.99 -26.42
CA SER A 90 8.46 12.22 -27.13
C SER A 90 7.25 11.97 -28.04
N PHE A 91 6.35 12.96 -28.12
CA PHE A 91 5.21 12.94 -29.02
C PHE A 91 5.01 14.31 -29.67
N VAL A 92 4.41 14.33 -30.87
CA VAL A 92 4.09 15.56 -31.60
C VAL A 92 2.56 15.70 -31.68
N PRO A 93 1.99 16.91 -31.55
CA PRO A 93 0.58 17.13 -31.86
C PRO A 93 0.29 16.73 -33.32
N GLY A 94 -0.71 15.90 -33.56
CA GLY A 94 -0.95 15.31 -34.88
C GLY A 94 -1.02 13.79 -34.85
N GLY A 95 -0.99 13.20 -36.04
CA GLY A 95 -0.85 11.76 -36.20
C GLY A 95 0.58 11.32 -35.94
N ASN A 96 0.75 10.40 -35.01
CA ASN A 96 2.02 9.75 -34.69
C ASN A 96 1.93 8.28 -35.09
N LYS A 97 3.03 7.75 -35.63
CA LYS A 97 3.15 6.33 -35.93
C LYS A 97 3.27 5.53 -34.62
N GLU A 98 2.93 4.25 -34.70
CA GLU A 98 3.17 3.29 -33.63
C GLU A 98 4.65 3.28 -33.22
N ARG A 99 4.91 3.02 -31.93
CA ARG A 99 6.26 2.90 -31.38
C ARG A 99 6.51 1.47 -30.94
N ASP A 100 7.74 1.00 -31.12
CA ASP A 100 8.18 -0.30 -30.61
C ASP A 100 8.07 -0.32 -29.07
N LEU A 101 7.50 -1.38 -28.50
CA LEU A 101 7.27 -1.54 -27.05
C LEU A 101 8.02 -2.75 -26.49
N TRP A 102 8.45 -2.66 -25.21
CA TRP A 102 8.96 -3.79 -24.44
C TRP A 102 7.80 -4.58 -23.85
N LEU A 103 7.30 -5.56 -24.61
CA LEU A 103 6.17 -6.37 -24.19
C LEU A 103 6.47 -7.17 -22.91
N GLY A 104 5.52 -7.23 -21.99
CA GLY A 104 5.62 -7.99 -20.73
C GLY A 104 6.48 -7.31 -19.65
N THR A 105 6.93 -6.07 -19.87
CA THR A 105 7.68 -5.29 -18.87
C THR A 105 6.81 -4.21 -18.26
N THR A 106 7.04 -3.88 -16.99
CA THR A 106 6.38 -2.78 -16.30
C THR A 106 7.41 -1.71 -15.93
N LYS A 107 7.09 -0.44 -16.19
CA LYS A 107 7.89 0.72 -15.82
C LYS A 107 7.09 1.60 -14.85
N ILE A 108 7.74 2.08 -13.80
CA ILE A 108 7.13 3.01 -12.85
C ILE A 108 7.53 4.44 -13.22
N ILE A 109 6.56 5.33 -13.36
CA ILE A 109 6.77 6.74 -13.66
C ILE A 109 6.28 7.58 -12.47
N PRO A 110 7.16 8.32 -11.78
CA PRO A 110 6.73 9.20 -10.70
C PRO A 110 5.92 10.39 -11.24
N GLY A 111 4.91 10.83 -10.49
CA GLY A 111 4.21 12.09 -10.74
C GLY A 111 5.06 13.31 -10.34
N PRO A 112 4.69 14.53 -10.76
CA PRO A 112 3.54 14.87 -11.62
C PRO A 112 3.85 14.67 -13.10
N CYS A 113 3.01 13.90 -13.80
CA CYS A 113 3.18 13.66 -15.23
C CYS A 113 1.85 13.56 -15.98
N ALA A 114 1.88 13.91 -17.27
CA ALA A 114 0.74 13.79 -18.17
C ALA A 114 1.22 13.32 -19.55
N PHE A 115 0.73 12.19 -20.03
CA PHE A 115 1.16 11.62 -21.30
C PHE A 115 0.06 10.79 -21.99
N PRO A 116 0.12 10.66 -23.33
CA PRO A 116 -0.74 9.76 -24.08
C PRO A 116 -0.25 8.31 -23.94
N LEU A 117 -1.15 7.36 -24.17
CA LEU A 117 -0.77 5.94 -24.29
C LEU A 117 -0.55 5.58 -25.75
N TRP A 118 0.48 4.78 -25.99
CA TRP A 118 0.69 4.14 -27.29
C TRP A 118 -0.19 2.89 -27.41
N PRO A 119 -0.56 2.47 -28.63
CA PRO A 119 -1.31 1.23 -28.84
C PRO A 119 -0.60 0.05 -28.19
N GLY A 120 -1.32 -0.82 -27.49
CA GLY A 120 -0.74 -1.95 -26.75
C GLY A 120 -0.18 -1.61 -25.36
N GLN A 121 -0.20 -0.34 -24.95
CA GLN A 121 0.12 0.06 -23.57
C GLN A 121 -1.12 0.11 -22.69
N SER A 122 -0.92 -0.22 -21.41
CA SER A 122 -1.88 0.04 -20.36
C SER A 122 -1.18 0.77 -19.21
N ALA A 123 -1.93 1.62 -18.51
CA ALA A 123 -1.41 2.39 -17.40
C ALA A 123 -2.40 2.40 -16.24
N GLU A 124 -1.88 2.19 -15.03
CA GLU A 124 -2.60 2.27 -13.78
C GLU A 124 -1.99 3.39 -12.93
N VAL A 125 -2.82 4.29 -12.42
CA VAL A 125 -2.38 5.35 -11.51
C VAL A 125 -2.55 4.85 -10.08
N ARG A 126 -1.47 4.84 -9.30
CA ARG A 126 -1.48 4.45 -7.89
C ARG A 126 -1.04 5.59 -6.97
N PRO A 127 -1.63 5.70 -5.77
CA PRO A 127 -1.14 6.62 -4.76
C PRO A 127 0.22 6.14 -4.22
N ALA A 128 1.11 7.09 -3.93
CA ALA A 128 2.38 6.79 -3.28
C ALA A 128 2.17 6.29 -1.85
N HIS A 129 3.10 5.46 -1.37
CA HIS A 129 3.01 4.86 -0.05
C HIS A 129 3.40 5.89 1.00
N LYS A 130 2.46 6.22 1.88
CA LYS A 130 2.69 7.13 3.00
C LYS A 130 3.17 6.33 4.20
N LEU A 131 4.25 6.80 4.83
CA LEU A 131 4.86 6.15 6.00
C LEU A 131 4.96 7.12 7.17
N GLY A 132 4.47 6.68 8.32
CA GLY A 132 4.74 7.33 9.61
C GLY A 132 6.14 6.97 10.14
N ALA A 133 6.64 7.74 11.12
CA ALA A 133 8.00 7.55 11.67
C ALA A 133 8.27 6.14 12.24
N ASN A 134 7.23 5.47 12.74
CA ASN A 134 7.30 4.12 13.33
C ASN A 134 6.82 3.02 12.38
N GLN A 135 6.58 3.33 11.11
CA GLN A 135 6.16 2.37 10.09
C GLN A 135 7.33 2.00 9.19
N TYR A 136 7.25 0.83 8.57
CA TYR A 136 8.21 0.38 7.56
C TYR A 136 7.49 -0.28 6.40
N LEU A 137 8.10 -0.24 5.21
CA LEU A 137 7.68 -1.04 4.06
C LEU A 137 8.69 -2.13 3.81
N LEU A 138 8.19 -3.31 3.48
CA LEU A 138 8.99 -4.38 2.92
C LEU A 138 8.91 -4.26 1.40
N VAL A 139 10.07 -4.17 0.75
CA VAL A 139 10.17 -4.13 -0.71
C VAL A 139 11.05 -5.27 -1.20
N GLU A 140 10.68 -5.85 -2.32
CA GLU A 140 11.41 -6.94 -2.97
C GLU A 140 11.94 -6.50 -4.32
N VAL A 141 13.18 -6.86 -4.62
CA VAL A 141 13.80 -6.58 -5.91
C VAL A 141 13.38 -7.65 -6.91
N VAL A 142 12.53 -7.29 -7.87
CA VAL A 142 12.01 -8.20 -8.90
C VAL A 142 12.90 -8.19 -10.15
N GLY A 143 13.51 -7.05 -10.48
CA GLY A 143 14.24 -6.88 -11.73
C GLY A 143 15.31 -5.79 -11.70
N ALA A 144 15.68 -5.32 -12.90
CA ALA A 144 16.65 -4.25 -13.07
C ALA A 144 16.10 -2.94 -12.51
N ILE A 145 16.90 -2.30 -11.65
CA ILE A 145 16.51 -1.07 -10.97
C ILE A 145 16.89 0.12 -11.83
N ASP A 146 15.96 1.07 -11.97
CA ASP A 146 16.22 2.33 -12.64
C ASP A 146 17.02 3.28 -11.75
N GLU A 147 18.25 3.59 -12.17
CA GLU A 147 19.17 4.50 -11.47
C GLU A 147 18.72 5.96 -11.53
N GLN A 148 17.87 6.34 -12.49
CA GLN A 148 17.37 7.71 -12.65
C GLN A 148 16.14 8.01 -11.77
N ALA A 149 15.63 7.01 -11.03
CA ALA A 149 14.45 7.17 -10.20
C ALA A 149 14.74 7.99 -8.93
N PRO A 150 13.79 8.82 -8.45
CA PRO A 150 14.03 9.76 -7.34
C PRO A 150 14.32 9.09 -5.99
N TYR A 151 13.80 7.88 -5.77
CA TYR A 151 14.00 7.12 -4.53
C TYR A 151 15.10 6.04 -4.62
N PHE A 152 15.89 6.04 -5.70
CA PHE A 152 16.96 5.06 -5.91
C PHE A 152 18.00 5.09 -4.78
N ASP A 153 18.50 6.28 -4.44
CA ASP A 153 19.50 6.47 -3.39
C ASP A 153 19.01 5.98 -2.02
N LEU A 154 17.72 6.18 -1.73
CA LEU A 154 17.11 5.73 -0.49
C LEU A 154 17.12 4.21 -0.42
N VAL A 155 16.69 3.53 -1.49
CA VAL A 155 16.70 2.06 -1.57
C VAL A 155 18.11 1.52 -1.39
N MET A 156 19.10 2.11 -2.05
CA MET A 156 20.49 1.66 -1.94
C MET A 156 21.06 1.83 -0.52
N LYS A 157 20.75 2.95 0.14
CA LYS A 157 21.11 3.19 1.55
C LYS A 157 20.43 2.19 2.48
N SER A 158 19.13 1.98 2.31
CA SER A 158 18.35 1.01 3.10
C SER A 158 18.82 -0.43 2.89
N ALA A 159 19.20 -0.81 1.66
CA ALA A 159 19.77 -2.12 1.36
C ALA A 159 21.14 -2.34 2.03
N GLY A 160 21.91 -1.27 2.23
CA GLY A 160 23.16 -1.31 2.99
C GLY A 160 22.93 -1.60 4.48
N LEU A 161 21.82 -1.11 5.03
CA LEU A 161 21.44 -1.28 6.44
C LEU A 161 20.69 -2.60 6.69
N SER A 162 19.93 -3.10 5.71
CA SER A 162 19.05 -4.25 5.86
C SER A 162 19.70 -5.60 5.47
N SER A 163 21.03 -5.72 5.50
CA SER A 163 21.72 -6.96 5.11
C SER A 163 21.53 -8.14 6.08
N VAL A 164 20.48 -8.13 6.89
CA VAL A 164 19.99 -9.33 7.57
C VAL A 164 19.23 -10.15 6.52
N VAL A 165 19.98 -11.05 5.89
CA VAL A 165 19.44 -12.14 5.07
C VAL A 165 18.53 -12.96 5.99
N ILE A 166 17.20 -12.83 5.85
CA ILE A 166 16.29 -13.85 6.37
C ILE A 166 16.33 -14.96 5.32
N ASP A 167 17.33 -15.84 5.43
CA ASP A 167 17.33 -17.09 4.67
C ASP A 167 16.06 -17.84 5.06
N GLY A 168 15.20 -18.07 4.06
CA GLY A 168 14.07 -18.96 4.20
C GLY A 168 14.58 -20.34 4.63
N VAL A 169 13.95 -20.90 5.66
CA VAL A 169 14.18 -22.22 6.23
C VAL A 169 14.47 -23.26 5.13
N GLY A 170 15.72 -23.73 5.06
CA GLY A 170 16.15 -24.76 4.13
C GLY A 170 17.66 -24.95 4.08
N ASP A 171 18.15 -25.87 4.88
CA ASP A 171 19.47 -26.53 4.87
C ASP A 171 20.54 -26.03 5.86
N ASN A 172 21.09 -27.01 6.58
CA ASN A 172 22.01 -26.86 7.70
C ASN A 172 23.40 -26.42 7.22
N GLY A 173 23.86 -25.26 7.68
CA GLY A 173 25.26 -24.86 7.57
C GLY A 173 25.61 -23.87 8.67
N GLU A 174 26.32 -24.33 9.69
CA GLU A 174 26.82 -23.51 10.79
C GLU A 174 27.63 -22.32 10.28
N THR A 175 27.29 -21.09 10.70
CA THR A 175 28.26 -19.99 10.75
C THR A 175 27.93 -19.06 11.92
N GLN A 176 28.94 -18.82 12.75
CA GLN A 176 28.91 -18.06 13.99
C GLN A 176 28.53 -16.58 13.78
N PRO A 177 27.92 -15.91 14.78
CA PRO A 177 27.59 -14.50 14.72
C PRO A 177 28.83 -13.65 15.06
N GLY A 178 29.47 -13.09 14.03
CA GLY A 178 30.52 -12.09 14.18
C GLY A 178 29.93 -10.69 14.21
N GLU A 179 30.02 -10.03 15.36
CA GLU A 179 29.77 -8.60 15.55
C GLU A 179 30.50 -7.75 14.49
N ARG A 180 29.76 -6.96 13.73
CA ARG A 180 30.29 -5.72 13.12
C ARG A 180 29.27 -4.59 13.20
N SER A 181 29.53 -3.73 14.17
CA SER A 181 29.01 -2.38 14.28
C SER A 181 29.33 -1.55 13.04
N VAL A 182 28.28 -0.87 12.55
CA VAL A 182 28.23 0.47 11.96
C VAL A 182 29.57 1.14 11.60
N GLU A 183 29.90 1.18 10.31
CA GLU A 183 30.69 2.27 9.73
C GLU A 183 30.01 2.75 8.45
N ALA A 184 29.41 3.94 8.56
CA ALA A 184 29.00 4.74 7.42
C ALA A 184 30.25 5.44 6.89
N ASP A 185 30.81 4.93 5.80
CA ASP A 185 31.53 5.64 4.73
C ASP A 185 32.44 4.68 3.98
N THR A 186 31.90 4.06 2.93
CA THR A 186 32.65 3.77 1.71
C THR A 186 31.67 3.78 0.55
N VAL A 187 31.73 4.82 -0.28
CA VAL A 187 31.17 4.80 -1.63
C VAL A 187 32.05 3.83 -2.46
N GLY A 188 31.84 2.53 -2.24
CA GLY A 188 32.35 1.44 -3.05
C GLY A 188 31.39 1.15 -4.22
N PRO A 189 31.87 0.51 -5.30
CA PRO A 189 31.21 0.50 -6.60
C PRO A 189 29.80 -0.09 -6.48
N ALA A 190 28.83 0.61 -7.08
CA ALA A 190 27.40 0.28 -7.17
C ALA A 190 27.08 -1.15 -6.71
N ARG A 191 26.72 -1.29 -5.43
CA ARG A 191 26.36 -2.58 -4.84
C ARG A 191 25.14 -3.11 -5.58
N LYS A 192 25.35 -4.03 -6.52
CA LYS A 192 24.27 -4.61 -7.32
C LYS A 192 23.32 -5.36 -6.40
N LEU A 193 22.06 -4.93 -6.38
CA LEU A 193 21.01 -5.62 -5.66
C LEU A 193 20.69 -6.95 -6.37
N ARG A 194 20.47 -8.00 -5.59
CA ARG A 194 20.10 -9.32 -6.12
C ARG A 194 18.59 -9.41 -6.28
N ILE A 195 18.13 -10.10 -7.31
CA ILE A 195 16.71 -10.44 -7.47
C ILE A 195 16.27 -11.29 -6.28
N GLY A 196 15.07 -11.02 -5.74
CA GLY A 196 14.53 -11.64 -4.53
C GLY A 196 15.06 -11.03 -3.22
N GLN A 197 15.97 -10.05 -3.28
CA GLN A 197 16.44 -9.37 -2.08
C GLN A 197 15.32 -8.53 -1.48
N ARG A 198 15.02 -8.77 -0.20
CA ARG A 198 14.07 -7.98 0.58
C ARG A 198 14.77 -6.86 1.33
N ILE A 199 14.24 -5.65 1.20
CA ILE A 199 14.79 -4.43 1.79
C ILE A 199 13.71 -3.78 2.65
N VAL A 200 14.10 -3.29 3.82
CA VAL A 200 13.20 -2.59 4.74
C VAL A 200 13.38 -1.08 4.58
N ILE A 201 12.32 -0.39 4.16
CA ILE A 201 12.28 1.07 4.06
C ILE A 201 11.60 1.62 5.30
N GLN A 202 12.36 2.31 6.16
CA GLN A 202 11.84 2.88 7.39
C GLN A 202 11.21 4.27 7.14
N GLY A 203 10.05 4.53 7.73
CA GLY A 203 9.37 5.82 7.65
C GLY A 203 10.11 6.97 8.32
N ARG A 204 11.09 6.69 9.18
CA ARG A 204 12.03 7.70 9.70
C ARG A 204 12.90 8.30 8.59
N HIS A 205 13.15 7.57 7.50
CA HIS A 205 13.96 8.03 6.37
C HIS A 205 13.16 8.71 5.27
N THR A 206 11.89 8.33 5.09
CA THR A 206 10.99 9.01 4.16
C THR A 206 9.54 8.95 4.64
N GLN A 207 8.82 10.06 4.47
CA GLN A 207 7.37 10.11 4.73
C GLN A 207 6.54 9.60 3.55
N LEU A 208 7.13 9.63 2.35
CA LEU A 208 6.49 9.26 1.10
C LEU A 208 7.44 8.37 0.30
N PHE A 209 6.98 7.20 -0.13
CA PHE A 209 7.77 6.27 -0.90
C PHE A 209 7.08 5.94 -2.22
N ILE A 210 7.78 6.16 -3.33
CA ILE A 210 7.42 5.69 -4.65
C ILE A 210 8.48 4.66 -5.07
N PRO A 211 8.08 3.40 -5.33
CA PRO A 211 9.05 2.37 -5.71
C PRO A 211 9.69 2.73 -7.07
N PRO A 212 11.01 2.58 -7.22
CA PRO A 212 11.64 2.66 -8.54
C PRO A 212 11.26 1.43 -9.38
N THR A 213 11.39 1.54 -10.70
CA THR A 213 11.17 0.40 -11.61
C THR A 213 12.04 -0.79 -11.19
N GLY A 214 11.48 -2.01 -11.20
CA GLY A 214 12.18 -3.23 -10.79
C GLY A 214 12.05 -3.58 -9.30
N ILE A 215 11.37 -2.74 -8.51
CA ILE A 215 11.07 -2.99 -7.09
C ILE A 215 9.57 -3.09 -6.89
N GLU A 216 9.14 -4.12 -6.17
CA GLU A 216 7.76 -4.33 -5.78
C GLU A 216 7.60 -4.17 -4.28
N VAL A 217 6.52 -3.53 -3.86
CA VAL A 217 6.17 -3.42 -2.44
C VAL A 217 5.44 -4.69 -2.05
N VAL A 218 6.03 -5.48 -1.15
CA VAL A 218 5.38 -6.67 -0.63
C VAL A 218 4.30 -6.19 0.34
N PRO A 219 3.01 -6.46 0.07
CA PRO A 219 1.98 -6.16 1.06
C PRO A 219 2.35 -6.90 2.34
N ALA A 220 2.18 -6.25 3.49
CA ALA A 220 2.23 -6.99 4.73
C ALA A 220 1.23 -8.15 4.56
N ILE A 221 1.70 -9.38 4.73
CA ILE A 221 0.79 -10.48 4.97
C ILE A 221 0.12 -10.04 6.27
N GLU A 222 -1.06 -9.45 6.14
CA GLU A 222 -2.01 -9.45 7.22
C GLU A 222 -2.13 -10.95 7.53
N ASP A 223 -1.43 -11.40 8.58
CA ASP A 223 -1.95 -12.47 9.40
C ASP A 223 -3.43 -12.13 9.51
N ALA A 224 -4.26 -12.99 8.92
CA ALA A 224 -5.65 -12.77 8.54
C ALA A 224 -6.30 -11.68 9.39
N PRO A 225 -7.09 -10.75 8.79
CA PRO A 225 -7.75 -9.71 9.56
C PRO A 225 -8.27 -10.36 10.83
N GLU A 226 -7.82 -9.87 11.98
CA GLU A 226 -8.47 -10.15 13.26
C GLU A 226 -9.90 -9.70 13.01
N ALA A 227 -10.69 -10.64 12.49
CA ALA A 227 -12.05 -10.44 12.07
C ALA A 227 -12.73 -10.10 13.36
N GLU A 228 -13.01 -8.80 13.55
CA GLU A 228 -14.14 -8.28 14.31
C GLU A 228 -14.63 -9.32 15.34
N ALA A 229 -13.79 -9.62 16.33
CA ALA A 229 -14.08 -10.63 17.37
C ALA A 229 -15.03 -10.06 18.41
N ALA A 230 -16.08 -9.42 17.91
CA ALA A 230 -17.19 -8.84 18.62
C ALA A 230 -18.48 -8.86 17.78
N GLY A 231 -18.52 -9.60 16.66
CA GLY A 231 -19.69 -9.66 15.76
C GLY A 231 -19.97 -11.08 15.28
N ASP A 232 -20.80 -11.80 16.05
CA ASP A 232 -21.54 -13.02 15.68
C ASP A 232 -20.72 -14.32 15.50
N ASP A 233 -20.18 -14.83 16.61
CA ASP A 233 -19.58 -16.18 16.72
C ASP A 233 -20.52 -17.32 16.25
N GLY A 234 -21.83 -17.05 16.16
CA GLY A 234 -22.81 -17.96 15.58
C GLY A 234 -22.57 -18.26 14.10
N GLU A 235 -22.08 -17.29 13.32
CA GLU A 235 -21.82 -17.45 11.88
C GLU A 235 -20.52 -18.26 11.62
N ALA A 236 -19.50 -18.09 12.48
CA ALA A 236 -18.27 -18.87 12.42
C ALA A 236 -18.51 -20.37 12.69
N ILE A 237 -19.33 -20.69 13.71
CA ILE A 237 -19.75 -22.07 13.99
C ILE A 237 -20.62 -22.62 12.85
N ALA A 238 -21.42 -21.77 12.20
CA ALA A 238 -22.23 -22.12 11.03
C ALA A 238 -21.41 -22.33 9.74
N THR A 239 -20.09 -22.17 9.78
CA THR A 239 -19.19 -22.46 8.65
C THR A 239 -18.56 -23.86 8.77
N LEU A 240 -18.56 -24.48 9.96
CA LEU A 240 -17.99 -25.81 10.19
C LEU A 240 -18.77 -26.94 9.50
N GLU A 241 -18.11 -28.03 9.13
CA GLU A 241 -18.80 -29.26 8.66
C GLU A 241 -19.78 -29.77 9.73
N GLN A 242 -20.94 -30.29 9.33
CA GLN A 242 -22.00 -30.72 10.25
C GLN A 242 -21.51 -31.72 11.33
N LYS A 243 -20.62 -32.64 10.96
CA LYS A 243 -20.01 -33.60 11.91
C LYS A 243 -19.23 -32.89 13.02
N LEU A 244 -18.47 -31.85 12.67
CA LEU A 244 -17.69 -31.06 13.63
C LEU A 244 -18.58 -30.23 14.55
N ARG A 245 -19.74 -29.76 14.06
CA ARG A 245 -20.73 -29.08 14.89
C ARG A 245 -21.35 -30.02 15.92
N ASP A 246 -21.66 -31.25 15.52
CA ASP A 246 -22.21 -32.26 16.43
C ASP A 246 -21.19 -32.63 17.51
N GLU A 247 -19.91 -32.77 17.15
CA GLU A 247 -18.81 -32.97 18.11
C GLU A 247 -18.62 -31.79 19.06
N LEU A 248 -18.65 -30.57 18.53
CA LEU A 248 -18.56 -29.35 19.33
C LEU A 248 -19.72 -29.26 20.32
N LYS A 249 -20.94 -29.61 19.92
CA LYS A 249 -22.11 -29.67 20.79
C LYS A 249 -21.94 -30.70 21.92
N ILE A 250 -21.36 -31.87 21.64
CA ILE A 250 -21.03 -32.87 22.65
C ILE A 250 -19.98 -32.32 23.64
N MET A 251 -18.94 -31.65 23.14
CA MET A 251 -17.89 -31.09 23.98
C MET A 251 -18.39 -29.94 24.86
N LEU A 252 -19.24 -29.06 24.33
CA LEU A 252 -19.92 -28.01 25.09
C LEU A 252 -20.81 -28.60 26.19
N GLY A 253 -21.57 -29.65 25.88
CA GLY A 253 -22.37 -30.36 26.89
C GLY A 253 -21.52 -30.88 28.06
N ARG A 254 -20.34 -31.43 27.79
CA ARG A 254 -19.41 -31.86 28.86
C ARG A 254 -18.88 -30.69 29.69
N VAL A 255 -18.68 -29.52 29.08
CA VAL A 255 -18.26 -28.29 29.79
C VAL A 255 -19.35 -27.82 30.74
N ASP A 256 -20.61 -27.86 30.32
CA ASP A 256 -21.78 -27.51 31.12
C ASP A 256 -22.05 -28.50 32.27
N GLU A 257 -21.91 -29.81 32.00
CA GLU A 257 -22.01 -30.88 33.01
C GLU A 257 -20.96 -30.77 34.12
N GLY A 258 -19.88 -30.05 33.83
CA GLY A 258 -19.09 -29.44 34.86
C GLY A 258 -17.67 -29.99 35.00
N LEU A 259 -16.99 -30.19 33.87
CA LEU A 259 -15.56 -30.56 33.79
C LEU A 259 -14.66 -29.80 34.79
N THR A 260 -13.63 -30.48 35.30
CA THR A 260 -12.58 -29.84 36.11
C THR A 260 -11.59 -29.08 35.22
N SER A 261 -10.91 -28.07 35.78
CA SER A 261 -9.94 -27.25 35.02
C SER A 261 -8.81 -28.08 34.37
N LYS A 262 -8.39 -29.17 35.03
CA LYS A 262 -7.42 -30.11 34.48
C LYS A 262 -7.98 -30.86 33.27
N GLN A 263 -9.22 -31.34 33.34
CA GLN A 263 -9.86 -32.05 32.23
C GLN A 263 -10.13 -31.12 31.04
N PHE A 264 -10.50 -29.86 31.28
CA PHE A 264 -10.66 -28.87 30.22
C PHE A 264 -9.33 -28.56 29.51
N SER A 265 -8.23 -28.46 30.26
CA SER A 265 -6.90 -28.27 29.69
C SER A 265 -6.46 -29.44 28.81
N VAL A 266 -6.76 -30.68 29.23
CA VAL A 266 -6.51 -31.89 28.44
C VAL A 266 -7.33 -31.87 27.15
N LEU A 267 -8.63 -31.55 27.23
CA LEU A 267 -9.52 -31.44 26.07
C LEU A 267 -9.00 -30.43 25.03
N LYS A 268 -8.56 -29.24 25.48
CA LYS A 268 -7.97 -28.23 24.59
C LYS A 268 -6.68 -28.72 23.95
N ASN A 269 -5.84 -29.42 24.71
CA ASN A 269 -4.58 -29.94 24.20
C ASN A 269 -4.82 -31.04 23.14
N GLU A 270 -5.77 -31.93 23.37
CA GLU A 270 -6.21 -32.91 22.38
C GLU A 270 -6.69 -32.22 21.10
N LEU A 271 -7.53 -31.19 21.21
CA LEU A 271 -8.06 -30.47 20.05
C LEU A 271 -6.97 -29.73 19.26
N ARG A 272 -5.97 -29.18 19.95
CA ARG A 272 -4.80 -28.53 19.31
C ARG A 272 -3.95 -29.49 18.49
N HIS A 273 -3.85 -30.75 18.92
CA HIS A 273 -2.98 -31.75 18.30
C HIS A 273 -3.72 -32.74 17.38
N ARG A 274 -5.03 -32.55 17.15
CA ARG A 274 -5.76 -33.32 16.14
C ARG A 274 -5.30 -32.93 14.74
N GLY A 275 -4.68 -33.88 14.05
CA GLY A 275 -4.19 -33.74 12.67
C GLY A 275 -5.29 -33.76 11.61
N GLU A 276 -6.50 -34.21 11.96
CA GLU A 276 -7.64 -34.30 11.03
C GLU A 276 -8.37 -32.96 10.84
N LEU A 277 -8.13 -31.98 11.71
CA LEU A 277 -8.73 -30.64 11.65
C LEU A 277 -7.79 -29.66 10.95
N SER A 278 -8.32 -28.73 10.16
CA SER A 278 -7.55 -27.58 9.67
C SER A 278 -7.23 -26.61 10.82
N LEU A 279 -6.28 -25.70 10.59
CA LEU A 279 -5.90 -24.69 11.58
C LEU A 279 -7.06 -23.74 11.92
N GLY A 280 -7.87 -23.37 10.92
CA GLY A 280 -9.05 -22.53 11.09
C GLY A 280 -10.15 -23.22 11.90
N GLU A 281 -10.47 -24.49 11.60
CA GLU A 281 -11.48 -25.25 12.34
C GLU A 281 -11.09 -25.44 13.81
N ARG A 282 -9.81 -25.74 14.08
CA ARG A 282 -9.30 -25.81 15.46
C ARG A 282 -9.47 -24.49 16.20
N ALA A 283 -9.19 -23.36 15.55
CA ALA A 283 -9.34 -22.05 16.16
C ALA A 283 -10.81 -21.79 16.55
N ILE A 284 -11.75 -22.01 15.64
CA ILE A 284 -13.19 -21.81 15.89
C ILE A 284 -13.66 -22.67 17.07
N MET A 285 -13.29 -23.96 17.10
CA MET A 285 -13.70 -24.86 18.17
C MET A 285 -13.10 -24.50 19.53
N LEU A 286 -11.84 -24.08 19.57
CA LEU A 286 -11.18 -23.65 20.80
C LEU A 286 -11.80 -22.38 21.37
N THR A 287 -12.13 -21.42 20.50
CA THR A 287 -12.78 -20.16 20.90
C THR A 287 -14.15 -20.43 21.54
N ALA A 288 -14.98 -21.24 20.90
CA ALA A 288 -16.31 -21.60 21.43
C ALA A 288 -16.22 -22.34 22.80
N LEU A 289 -15.22 -23.21 22.97
CA LEU A 289 -14.99 -23.91 24.24
C LEU A 289 -14.52 -22.97 25.36
N ASP A 290 -13.66 -22.00 25.04
CA ASP A 290 -13.17 -21.01 26.00
C ASP A 290 -14.30 -20.07 26.47
N GLU A 291 -15.18 -19.67 25.57
CA GLU A 291 -16.34 -18.83 25.89
C GLU A 291 -17.33 -19.56 26.82
N ALA A 292 -17.65 -20.82 26.54
CA ALA A 292 -18.51 -21.64 27.39
C ALA A 292 -17.92 -21.85 28.79
N TRP A 293 -16.60 -22.08 28.86
CA TRP A 293 -15.89 -22.20 30.14
C TRP A 293 -15.89 -20.89 30.95
N ALA A 294 -15.71 -19.75 30.27
CA ALA A 294 -15.78 -18.43 30.89
C ALA A 294 -17.18 -18.12 31.41
N SER A 295 -18.21 -18.40 30.61
CA SER A 295 -19.63 -18.21 30.96
C SER A 295 -20.02 -18.99 32.20
N ARG A 296 -19.56 -20.24 32.32
CA ARG A 296 -19.75 -21.06 33.53
C ARG A 296 -19.07 -20.47 34.75
N SER A 297 -17.85 -19.96 34.59
CA SER A 297 -17.09 -19.37 35.69
C SER A 297 -17.78 -18.10 36.23
N GLN A 298 -18.39 -17.31 35.35
CA GLN A 298 -19.21 -16.16 35.72
C GLN A 298 -20.53 -16.55 36.40
N ALA A 299 -21.24 -17.56 35.89
CA ALA A 299 -22.49 -18.05 36.48
C ALA A 299 -22.32 -18.60 37.91
N LYS A 300 -21.15 -19.20 38.21
CA LYS A 300 -20.83 -19.69 39.56
C LYS A 300 -20.51 -18.55 40.55
N ALA A 301 -20.06 -17.39 40.06
CA ALA A 301 -19.78 -16.23 40.89
C ALA A 301 -21.05 -15.42 41.25
N SER A 302 -22.13 -15.57 40.48
CA SER A 302 -23.40 -14.85 40.69
C SER A 302 -24.46 -15.61 41.51
N ALA A 303 -24.15 -16.80 42.05
CA ALA A 303 -25.12 -17.55 42.87
C ALA A 303 -25.29 -16.92 44.27
N PRO A 304 -26.52 -16.58 44.72
CA PRO A 304 -26.75 -15.94 46.00
C PRO A 304 -26.47 -16.92 47.15
N THR A 305 -25.57 -16.51 48.06
CA THR A 305 -25.30 -17.23 49.31
C THR A 305 -26.53 -17.17 50.21
N VAL A 306 -27.23 -18.30 50.38
CA VAL A 306 -28.28 -18.45 51.39
C VAL A 306 -27.61 -18.49 52.76
N VAL A 307 -27.74 -17.40 53.51
CA VAL A 307 -27.19 -17.23 54.86
C VAL A 307 -28.02 -18.03 55.86
N GLY A 308 -27.45 -19.14 56.35
CA GLY A 308 -27.91 -19.83 57.55
C GLY A 308 -27.30 -19.18 58.80
N THR A 309 -28.17 -18.67 59.68
CA THR A 309 -27.83 -18.19 61.03
C THR A 309 -27.27 -19.29 61.93
N PRO A 310 -26.24 -18.99 62.76
CA PRO A 310 -26.06 -19.65 64.04
C PRO A 310 -26.13 -18.68 65.22
N THR A 311 -26.60 -19.25 66.32
CA THR A 311 -27.01 -18.68 67.61
C THR A 311 -25.82 -18.45 68.57
N ARG A 312 -25.88 -17.35 69.36
CA ARG A 312 -25.32 -16.99 70.71
C ARG A 312 -24.32 -17.95 71.39
N ASP A 313 -23.38 -17.58 72.27
CA ASP A 313 -22.80 -16.36 72.91
C ASP A 313 -21.58 -16.92 73.75
N PRO A 314 -21.11 -16.36 74.90
CA PRO A 314 -20.10 -15.30 75.06
C PRO A 314 -18.97 -15.65 76.06
N THR A 315 -17.82 -14.95 76.05
CA THR A 315 -17.12 -14.52 77.30
C THR A 315 -16.00 -13.49 77.03
N THR A 316 -15.99 -12.49 77.89
CA THR A 316 -15.26 -11.22 78.02
C THR A 316 -13.87 -11.38 78.69
N PRO A 317 -13.10 -10.34 79.13
CA PRO A 317 -12.94 -8.92 78.71
C PRO A 317 -11.48 -8.34 78.74
N THR A 318 -11.34 -7.08 78.26
CA THR A 318 -10.42 -5.97 78.70
C THR A 318 -8.89 -6.09 78.45
N ARG A 319 -8.13 -5.04 78.05
CA ARG A 319 -8.09 -3.64 78.51
C ARG A 319 -7.26 -2.72 77.57
N ALA A 320 -7.81 -1.54 77.23
CA ALA A 320 -7.25 -0.15 77.16
C ALA A 320 -5.79 0.10 76.66
N ARG A 321 -5.39 1.17 75.94
CA ARG A 321 -5.88 2.57 75.72
C ARG A 321 -4.89 3.31 74.74
N PRO A 322 -4.94 4.65 74.45
CA PRO A 322 -5.36 5.18 73.12
C PRO A 322 -4.50 6.34 72.52
N SER A 323 -5.09 7.01 71.49
CA SER A 323 -4.93 8.42 71.05
C SER A 323 -3.75 8.74 70.11
N CYS A 324 -3.83 9.54 69.04
CA CYS A 324 -4.63 10.73 68.67
C CYS A 324 -4.88 10.73 67.12
N SER A 325 -6.07 10.95 66.55
CA SER A 325 -6.66 12.24 66.07
C SER A 325 -5.68 13.17 65.34
N ALA A 326 -5.93 13.79 64.17
CA ALA A 326 -7.16 14.35 63.57
C ALA A 326 -6.88 14.65 62.06
N ARG A 327 -7.80 14.38 61.10
CA ARG A 327 -8.88 15.25 60.54
C ARG A 327 -8.45 15.96 59.22
N ARG A 328 -8.94 15.55 58.04
CA ARG A 328 -10.18 16.00 57.29
C ARG A 328 -9.94 17.40 56.65
N THR A 329 -10.18 17.69 55.36
CA THR A 329 -11.44 17.61 54.59
C THR A 329 -11.26 17.92 53.08
N SER A 330 -12.05 17.21 52.26
CA SER A 330 -12.86 17.59 51.07
C SER A 330 -12.35 18.45 49.89
N ALA A 331 -12.67 17.88 48.73
CA ALA A 331 -12.82 18.37 47.36
C ALA A 331 -13.37 19.80 47.13
N SER A 332 -12.94 20.39 46.00
CA SER A 332 -13.85 21.04 45.04
C SER A 332 -13.22 21.13 43.63
N SER A 333 -14.08 20.92 42.65
CA SER A 333 -13.88 21.02 41.20
C SER A 333 -13.92 22.47 40.71
N SER A 334 -13.06 22.85 39.76
CA SER A 334 -13.40 23.78 38.67
C SER A 334 -12.29 23.87 37.61
N THR A 335 -12.69 23.74 36.36
CA THR A 335 -11.97 24.09 35.13
C THR A 335 -11.85 25.62 34.97
N PRO A 336 -10.81 26.11 34.27
CA PRO A 336 -11.06 26.89 33.04
C PRO A 336 -10.02 26.58 31.93
N THR A 337 -10.43 26.32 30.69
CA THR A 337 -10.69 27.26 29.58
C THR A 337 -9.44 27.82 28.87
N VAL A 338 -9.37 27.44 27.60
CA VAL A 338 -8.60 27.92 26.44
C VAL A 338 -8.35 29.44 26.43
N THR A 339 -7.11 29.84 26.12
CA THR A 339 -6.80 31.19 25.61
C THR A 339 -6.00 31.10 24.31
N ARG A 340 -6.61 31.62 23.24
CA ARG A 340 -6.02 31.93 21.93
C ARG A 340 -5.02 33.08 22.09
N GLY A 341 -3.77 32.87 21.69
CA GLY A 341 -2.77 33.90 21.48
C GLY A 341 -2.68 34.27 20.00
N SER A 342 -3.23 35.44 19.65
CA SER A 342 -3.11 36.08 18.35
C SER A 342 -1.76 36.80 18.27
N SER A 343 -0.99 36.59 17.19
CA SER A 343 0.06 37.53 16.80
C SER A 343 -0.10 37.92 15.33
N ARG A 344 -0.18 39.24 15.14
CA ARG A 344 -0.52 39.96 13.92
C ARG A 344 0.65 40.02 12.95
N VAL A 345 0.27 39.90 11.68
CA VAL A 345 0.91 40.43 10.48
C VAL A 345 1.34 41.89 10.63
N ARG A 346 2.55 42.22 10.17
CA ARG A 346 2.89 43.55 9.61
C ARG A 346 3.61 43.38 8.27
N PRO A 347 3.24 44.17 7.24
CA PRO A 347 3.80 44.08 5.89
C PRO A 347 4.92 45.09 5.63
N GLY A 348 5.73 44.81 4.60
CA GLY A 348 6.38 45.84 3.78
C GLY A 348 7.89 45.99 3.94
N CYS A 349 8.66 45.50 2.95
CA CYS A 349 9.58 46.31 2.15
C CYS A 349 10.36 45.44 1.15
N SER A 350 10.08 45.65 -0.14
CA SER A 350 10.98 45.32 -1.24
C SER A 350 12.11 46.33 -1.34
N PRO A 351 13.26 45.93 -1.89
CA PRO A 351 13.94 46.82 -2.82
C PRO A 351 14.32 46.14 -4.15
N ALA A 352 14.14 46.92 -5.22
CA ALA A 352 14.87 47.00 -6.50
C ALA A 352 15.69 45.76 -6.95
N ARG A 353 15.36 45.11 -8.08
CA ARG A 353 15.60 45.57 -9.47
C ARG A 353 17.06 45.95 -9.72
N THR A 354 17.86 44.98 -10.17
CA THR A 354 19.07 45.24 -10.96
C THR A 354 19.13 44.25 -12.12
N THR A 355 18.95 44.77 -13.33
CA THR A 355 19.21 44.13 -14.62
C THR A 355 20.71 44.18 -14.95
N PRO A 356 21.21 43.22 -15.74
CA PRO A 356 21.99 43.59 -16.94
C PRO A 356 21.42 42.81 -18.15
N SER A 357 20.86 43.43 -19.19
CA SER A 357 21.52 44.15 -20.29
C SER A 357 22.75 43.45 -20.89
N CYS A 358 22.52 42.53 -21.83
CA CYS A 358 23.39 42.30 -23.00
C CYS A 358 22.42 42.26 -24.20
N SER A 359 22.31 43.32 -25.02
CA SER A 359 23.16 43.57 -26.21
C SER A 359 23.22 42.32 -27.08
N VAL A 360 22.27 42.11 -28.00
CA VAL A 360 22.32 42.56 -29.42
C VAL A 360 23.70 42.33 -30.05
N ALA A 361 23.81 41.25 -30.81
CA ALA A 361 24.70 41.17 -31.97
C ALA A 361 23.89 40.63 -33.14
N LEU A 362 23.52 41.55 -34.03
CA LEU A 362 23.11 41.31 -35.40
C LEU A 362 24.34 40.89 -36.24
N GLY A 363 24.13 39.94 -37.13
CA GLY A 363 24.98 39.59 -38.28
C GLY A 363 24.32 38.37 -38.92
N VAL A 364 23.43 38.47 -39.90
CA VAL A 364 23.54 39.03 -41.26
C VAL A 364 24.87 38.62 -41.91
N GLY A 365 24.79 37.64 -42.81
CA GLY A 365 25.93 37.13 -43.58
C GLY A 365 25.52 35.97 -44.46
N SER A 366 24.64 36.26 -45.41
CA SER A 366 24.43 35.51 -46.65
C SER A 366 25.76 35.27 -47.38
N THR A 367 26.04 34.03 -47.78
CA THR A 367 26.69 33.76 -49.08
C THR A 367 26.30 32.37 -49.60
N THR A 368 25.83 32.41 -50.84
CA THR A 368 25.45 31.35 -51.76
C THR A 368 26.60 30.42 -52.19
N PRO A 369 26.29 29.31 -52.88
CA PRO A 369 27.23 28.21 -53.13
C PRO A 369 28.00 28.38 -54.45
N THR A 370 29.19 27.79 -54.53
CA THR A 370 29.82 27.45 -55.82
C THR A 370 30.81 26.31 -55.61
N SER A 371 30.51 25.15 -56.20
CA SER A 371 31.38 24.25 -56.99
C SER A 371 30.76 22.85 -57.04
#